data_AF-A0A257RWK9-F1
#
_entry.id   AF-A0A257RWK9-F1
#
_cell.length_a   1.000
_cell.length_b   1.000
_cell.length_c   1.000
_cell.angle_alpha   90.00
_cell.angle_beta   90.00
_cell.angle_gamma   90.00
#
_symmetry.space_group_name_H-M   'P 1'
#
loop_
_entity.id
_entity.type
_entity.pdbx_description
1 polymer ?
#
loop_
_entity_poly.entity_id
_entity_poly.type
_entity_poly.pdbx_seq_one_letter_code
_entity_poly.pdbx_strand_id
1 'polypeptide(L)'
;QYDNGAYGTARMAFTQMLEQYPDSIRAPQAMNYIAQTYEGEANAAAADSVYQALVAKFPQSPQAPSALYKHGLWLIAQHQTADARRVLQRVVSEYPNSDAAPLATDRLRTLPNP
;
A
#
# COMPACT_ATOMS: atom_id res chain seq x y z
N GLN A 1 -23.00 -11.51 0.54
CA GLN A 1 -23.22 -10.21 1.22
C GLN A 1 -22.65 -10.24 2.65
N TYR A 2 -21.57 -10.98 2.88
CA TYR A 2 -20.73 -10.79 4.05
C TYR A 2 -19.62 -9.88 3.56
N ASP A 3 -19.32 -8.74 4.21
CA ASP A 3 -17.97 -8.17 4.15
C ASP A 3 -17.79 -6.88 4.96
N ASN A 4 -18.71 -5.90 4.91
CA ASN A 4 -18.50 -4.61 5.60
C ASN A 4 -18.39 -4.75 7.14
N GLY A 5 -19.19 -5.63 7.76
CA GLY A 5 -19.11 -5.87 9.20
C GLY A 5 -17.83 -6.61 9.65
N ALA A 6 -17.31 -7.49 8.79
CA ALA A 6 -16.09 -8.24 9.06
C ALA A 6 -14.84 -7.35 8.86
N TYR A 7 -14.85 -6.51 7.82
CA TYR A 7 -13.80 -5.52 7.56
C TYR A 7 -13.68 -4.50 8.69
N GLY A 8 -14.81 -3.95 9.17
CA GLY A 8 -14.82 -3.06 10.33
C GLY A 8 -14.25 -3.71 11.59
N THR A 9 -14.66 -4.94 11.90
CA THR A 9 -14.18 -5.68 13.08
C THR A 9 -12.68 -6.00 12.98
N ALA A 10 -12.22 -6.47 11.82
CA ALA A 10 -10.81 -6.76 11.57
C ALA A 10 -9.96 -5.50 11.68
N ARG A 11 -10.42 -4.38 11.10
CA ARG A 11 -9.75 -3.09 11.18
C ARG A 11 -9.62 -2.61 12.62
N MET A 12 -10.67 -2.70 13.42
CA MET A 12 -10.61 -2.34 14.84
C MET A 12 -9.56 -3.15 15.60
N ALA A 13 -9.51 -4.47 15.39
CA ALA A 13 -8.51 -5.32 16.05
C ALA A 13 -7.07 -4.96 15.67
N PHE A 14 -6.81 -4.71 14.39
CA PHE A 14 -5.49 -4.29 13.93
C PHE A 14 -5.13 -2.88 14.40
N THR A 15 -6.07 -1.94 14.43
CA THR A 15 -5.85 -0.59 14.95
C THR A 15 -5.49 -0.64 16.44
N GLN A 16 -6.22 -1.41 17.25
CA GLN A 16 -5.89 -1.60 18.67
C GLN A 16 -4.50 -2.23 18.87
N MET A 17 -4.11 -3.18 18.01
CA MET A 17 -2.77 -3.75 18.03
C MET A 17 -1.70 -2.67 17.76
N LEU A 18 -1.95 -1.77 16.81
CA LEU A 18 -1.04 -0.67 16.47
C LEU A 18 -0.98 0.41 17.56
N GLU A 19 -2.06 0.62 18.33
CA GLU A 19 -2.06 1.52 19.48
C GLU A 19 -1.22 0.95 20.64
N GLN A 20 -1.32 -0.35 20.89
CA GLN A 20 -0.59 -1.01 21.98
C GLN A 20 0.88 -1.31 21.62
N TYR A 21 1.14 -1.64 20.34
CA TYR A 21 2.44 -2.08 19.86
C TYR A 21 2.81 -1.41 18.53
N PRO A 22 2.97 -0.08 18.52
CA PRO A 22 3.16 0.68 17.28
C PRO A 22 4.40 0.28 16.50
N ASP A 23 5.48 -0.12 17.18
CA ASP A 23 6.77 -0.46 16.56
C ASP A 23 7.04 -1.97 16.49
N SER A 24 6.00 -2.78 16.67
CA SER A 24 6.12 -4.24 16.59
C SER A 24 6.52 -4.68 15.19
N ILE A 25 7.27 -5.78 15.10
CA ILE A 25 7.56 -6.46 13.82
C ILE A 25 6.28 -6.85 13.04
N ARG A 26 5.13 -6.94 13.74
CA ARG A 26 3.81 -7.22 13.14
C ARG A 26 3.06 -5.96 12.69
N ALA A 27 3.48 -4.78 13.12
CA ALA A 27 2.80 -3.52 12.79
C ALA A 27 2.67 -3.29 11.27
N PRO A 28 3.72 -3.49 10.43
CA PRO A 28 3.56 -3.33 8.98
C PRO A 28 2.55 -4.32 8.38
N GLN A 29 2.50 -5.55 8.90
CA GLN A 29 1.53 -6.55 8.45
C GLN A 29 0.10 -6.15 8.81
N ALA A 30 -0.13 -5.64 10.03
CA ALA A 30 -1.42 -5.13 10.45
C ALA A 30 -1.87 -3.93 9.61
N MET A 31 -0.98 -2.99 9.32
CA MET A 31 -1.27 -1.86 8.42
C MET A 31 -1.67 -2.33 7.02
N ASN A 32 -0.98 -3.34 6.49
CA ASN A 32 -1.33 -3.93 5.20
C ASN A 32 -2.74 -4.55 5.22
N TYR A 33 -3.12 -5.27 6.28
CA TYR A 33 -4.48 -5.79 6.41
C TYR A 33 -5.52 -4.68 6.52
N ILE A 34 -5.25 -3.61 7.29
CA ILE A 34 -6.13 -2.44 7.35
C ILE A 34 -6.34 -1.85 5.96
N ALA A 35 -5.28 -1.63 5.18
CA ALA A 35 -5.40 -1.12 3.82
C ALA A 35 -6.24 -2.04 2.92
N GLN A 36 -6.04 -3.36 2.99
CA GLN A 36 -6.83 -4.34 2.24
C GLN A 36 -8.31 -4.33 2.63
N THR A 37 -8.64 -4.11 3.91
CA THR A 37 -10.05 -3.95 4.31
C THR A 37 -10.70 -2.74 3.65
N TYR A 38 -9.95 -1.63 3.51
CA TYR A 38 -10.45 -0.45 2.81
C TYR A 38 -10.59 -0.69 1.30
N GLU A 39 -9.67 -1.45 0.67
CA GLU A 39 -9.83 -1.88 -0.73
C GLU A 39 -11.09 -2.73 -0.93
N GLY A 40 -11.37 -3.66 0.01
CA GLY A 40 -12.59 -4.49 0.00
C GLY A 40 -13.89 -3.67 0.13
N GLU A 41 -13.82 -2.52 0.79
CA GLU A 41 -14.92 -1.55 0.89
C GLU A 41 -14.97 -0.56 -0.29
N ALA A 42 -14.15 -0.75 -1.31
CA ALA A 42 -13.95 0.19 -2.43
C ALA A 42 -13.50 1.60 -1.99
N ASN A 43 -12.98 1.75 -0.77
CA ASN A 43 -12.44 3.01 -0.24
C ASN A 43 -10.93 3.11 -0.53
N ALA A 44 -10.60 3.29 -1.80
CA ALA A 44 -9.22 3.34 -2.26
C ALA A 44 -8.42 4.51 -1.67
N ALA A 45 -9.07 5.65 -1.37
CA ALA A 45 -8.40 6.79 -0.74
C ALA A 45 -7.93 6.50 0.70
N ALA A 46 -8.76 5.79 1.48
CA ALA A 46 -8.37 5.37 2.83
C ALA A 46 -7.30 4.27 2.78
N ALA A 47 -7.41 3.31 1.85
CA ALA A 47 -6.37 2.30 1.63
C ALA A 47 -5.01 2.94 1.31
N ASP A 48 -5.00 3.91 0.39
CA ASP A 48 -3.81 4.65 -0.01
C ASP A 48 -3.16 5.39 1.15
N SER A 49 -3.94 6.04 2.00
CA SER A 49 -3.44 6.73 3.20
C SER A 49 -2.69 5.77 4.13
N VAL A 50 -3.20 4.54 4.28
CA VAL A 50 -2.57 3.51 5.12
C VAL A 50 -1.31 2.95 4.46
N TYR A 51 -1.32 2.74 3.13
CA TYR A 51 -0.13 2.30 2.39
C TYR A 51 1.00 3.33 2.46
N GLN A 52 0.70 4.62 2.29
CA GLN A 52 1.68 5.70 2.45
C GLN A 52 2.28 5.70 3.86
N ALA A 53 1.44 5.58 4.89
CA ALA A 53 1.90 5.51 6.27
C ALA A 53 2.78 4.29 6.54
N LEU A 54 2.46 3.13 5.94
CA LEU A 54 3.24 1.90 6.08
C LEU A 54 4.65 2.10 5.52
N VAL A 55 4.76 2.63 4.30
CA VAL A 55 6.07 2.88 3.67
C VAL A 55 6.87 3.92 4.45
N ALA A 56 6.22 4.97 4.96
CA ALA A 56 6.88 6.02 5.71
C ALA A 56 7.44 5.52 7.06
N LYS A 57 6.68 4.67 7.77
CA LYS A 57 7.06 4.15 9.09
C LYS A 57 7.97 2.93 9.02
N PHE A 58 7.74 2.07 8.04
CA PHE A 58 8.39 0.76 7.95
C PHE A 58 9.00 0.52 6.57
N PRO A 59 9.90 1.38 6.07
CA PRO A 59 10.46 1.24 4.73
C PRO A 59 11.23 -0.07 4.55
N GLN A 60 11.77 -0.66 5.62
CA GLN A 60 12.51 -1.92 5.55
C GLN A 60 11.63 -3.17 5.67
N SER A 61 10.31 -3.03 5.85
CA SER A 61 9.43 -4.18 6.02
C SER A 61 9.17 -4.90 4.69
N PRO A 62 8.91 -6.22 4.72
CA PRO A 62 8.50 -6.98 3.54
C PRO A 62 7.21 -6.46 2.86
N GLN A 63 6.39 -5.69 3.58
CA GLN A 63 5.14 -5.10 3.08
C GLN A 63 5.36 -3.75 2.37
N ALA A 64 6.47 -3.05 2.64
CA ALA A 64 6.73 -1.72 2.08
C ALA A 64 6.75 -1.68 0.54
N PRO A 65 7.39 -2.63 -0.18
CA PRO A 65 7.41 -2.59 -1.64
C PRO A 65 6.00 -2.70 -2.25
N SER A 66 5.17 -3.60 -1.70
CA SER A 66 3.80 -3.80 -2.15
C SER A 66 2.92 -2.59 -1.85
N ALA A 67 3.05 -2.01 -0.65
CA ALA A 67 2.34 -0.78 -0.27
C ALA A 67 2.71 0.39 -1.18
N LEU A 68 4.00 0.58 -1.49
CA LEU A 68 4.45 1.64 -2.37
C LEU A 68 3.96 1.43 -3.81
N TYR A 69 3.93 0.19 -4.29
CA TYR A 69 3.33 -0.15 -5.58
C TYR A 69 1.83 0.18 -5.63
N LYS A 70 1.07 -0.18 -4.58
CA LYS A 70 -0.36 0.13 -4.45
C LYS A 70 -0.62 1.65 -4.47
N HIS A 71 0.21 2.43 -3.78
CA HIS A 71 0.17 3.89 -3.86
C HIS A 71 0.39 4.40 -5.29
N GLY A 72 1.37 3.82 -6.01
CA GLY A 72 1.59 4.11 -7.43
C GLY A 72 0.36 3.82 -8.30
N LEU A 73 -0.34 2.70 -8.06
CA LEU A 73 -1.57 2.36 -8.78
C LEU A 73 -2.71 3.34 -8.49
N TRP A 74 -2.84 3.78 -7.25
CA TRP A 74 -3.81 4.80 -6.87
C TRP A 74 -3.58 6.12 -7.62
N LEU A 75 -2.32 6.60 -7.67
CA LEU A 75 -1.98 7.81 -8.42
C LEU A 75 -2.32 7.70 -9.92
N ILE A 76 -2.19 6.51 -10.51
CA ILE A 76 -2.62 6.29 -11.91
C ILE A 76 -4.12 6.44 -12.05
N ALA A 77 -4.90 5.86 -11.13
CA ALA A 77 -6.35 5.98 -11.13
C ALA A 77 -6.80 7.46 -11.00
N GLN A 78 -6.02 8.28 -10.30
CA GLN A 78 -6.24 9.72 -10.16
C GLN A 78 -5.67 10.56 -11.30
N HIS A 79 -5.23 9.94 -12.40
CA HIS A 79 -4.60 10.59 -13.54
C HIS A 79 -3.31 11.37 -13.21
N GLN A 80 -2.73 11.13 -12.04
CA GLN A 80 -1.47 11.73 -11.58
C GLN A 80 -0.28 10.92 -12.10
N THR A 81 -0.19 10.78 -13.43
CA THR A 81 0.77 9.89 -14.10
C THR A 81 2.24 10.23 -13.79
N ALA A 82 2.58 11.51 -13.65
CA ALA A 82 3.93 11.94 -13.30
C ALA A 82 4.32 11.46 -11.89
N ASP A 83 3.41 11.57 -10.93
CA ASP A 83 3.63 11.14 -9.54
C ASP A 83 3.69 9.61 -9.47
N ALA A 84 2.77 8.93 -10.16
CA ALA A 84 2.78 7.48 -10.28
C ALA A 84 4.10 6.96 -10.83
N ARG A 85 4.65 7.59 -11.89
CA ARG A 85 5.94 7.22 -12.47
C ARG A 85 7.06 7.33 -11.42
N ARG A 86 7.12 8.43 -10.67
CA ARG A 86 8.13 8.62 -9.61
C ARG A 86 8.01 7.53 -8.53
N VAL A 87 6.80 7.23 -8.09
CA VAL A 87 6.53 6.21 -7.07
C VAL A 87 6.91 4.81 -7.55
N LEU A 88 6.52 4.43 -8.77
CA LEU A 88 6.85 3.11 -9.32
C LEU A 88 8.34 2.96 -9.59
N GLN A 89 9.03 4.03 -10.00
CA GLN A 89 10.50 4.03 -10.11
C GLN A 89 11.15 3.79 -8.76
N ARG A 90 10.62 4.40 -7.68
CA ARG A 90 11.09 4.12 -6.32
C ARG A 90 10.95 2.65 -5.96
N VAL A 91 9.83 1.99 -6.30
CA VAL A 91 9.67 0.53 -6.07
C VAL A 91 10.81 -0.26 -6.69
N VAL A 92 11.12 0.00 -7.97
CA VAL A 92 12.17 -0.72 -8.71
C VAL A 92 13.57 -0.42 -8.14
N SER A 93 13.83 0.83 -7.75
CA SER A 93 15.14 1.26 -7.27
C SER A 93 15.42 0.91 -5.80
N GLU A 94 14.44 1.07 -4.91
CA GLU A 94 14.57 0.86 -3.47
C GLU A 94 14.33 -0.62 -3.10
N TYR A 95 13.52 -1.34 -3.87
CA TYR A 95 13.12 -2.72 -3.59
C TYR A 95 13.32 -3.68 -4.77
N PRO A 96 14.51 -3.74 -5.40
CA PRO A 96 14.73 -4.48 -6.65
C PRO A 96 14.47 -5.98 -6.54
N ASN A 97 14.58 -6.57 -5.35
CA ASN A 97 14.39 -8.01 -5.10
C ASN A 97 12.97 -8.36 -4.61
N SER A 98 12.04 -7.40 -4.61
CA SER A 98 10.66 -7.63 -4.17
C SER A 98 9.76 -8.11 -5.31
N ASP A 99 8.68 -8.81 -4.98
CA ASP A 99 7.65 -9.21 -5.96
C ASP A 99 6.97 -8.00 -6.63
N ALA A 100 7.03 -6.82 -5.98
CA ALA A 100 6.46 -5.58 -6.51
C ALA A 100 7.34 -4.93 -7.59
N ALA A 101 8.65 -5.20 -7.62
CA ALA A 101 9.57 -4.62 -8.60
C ALA A 101 9.24 -4.98 -10.06
N PRO A 102 9.01 -6.26 -10.43
CA PRO A 102 8.61 -6.58 -11.80
C PRO A 102 7.24 -5.97 -12.16
N LEU A 103 6.28 -5.98 -11.24
CA LEU A 103 4.96 -5.36 -11.46
C LEU A 103 5.06 -3.85 -11.70
N ALA A 104 5.89 -3.15 -10.92
CA ALA A 104 6.14 -1.72 -11.09
C ALA A 104 6.84 -1.43 -12.42
N THR A 105 7.80 -2.27 -12.82
CA THR A 105 8.51 -2.16 -14.11
C THR A 105 7.53 -2.28 -15.28
N ASP A 106 6.65 -3.28 -15.24
CA ASP A 106 5.65 -3.47 -16.29
C ASP A 106 4.67 -2.31 -16.33
N ARG A 107 4.21 -1.84 -15.16
CA ARG A 107 3.32 -0.68 -15.09
C ARG A 107 3.97 0.57 -15.69
N LEU A 108 5.24 0.84 -15.39
CA LEU A 108 6.01 1.97 -15.93
C LEU A 108 6.09 1.99 -17.46
N ARG A 109 6.15 0.83 -18.10
CA ARG A 109 6.15 0.69 -19.57
C ARG A 109 4.81 1.05 -20.19
N THR A 110 3.71 0.81 -19.47
CA THR A 110 2.36 1.13 -19.94
C THR A 110 1.97 2.59 -19.74
N LEU A 111 2.71 3.34 -18.91
CA LEU A 111 2.42 4.75 -18.67
C LEU A 111 2.80 5.60 -19.90
N PRO A 112 1.94 6.55 -20.31
CA PRO A 112 2.29 7.47 -21.37
C PRO A 112 3.56 8.25 -20.99
N ASN A 113 4.37 8.55 -22.01
CA ASN A 113 5.48 9.48 -21.83
C ASN A 113 4.89 10.86 -21.49
N PRO A 114 5.54 11.60 -20.57
CA PRO A 114 5.13 12.97 -20.28
C PRO A 114 5.18 13.87 -21.50
#